data_AF-A0A2Z6UF89-F1
#
_entry.id   AF-A0A2Z6UF89-F1
#
_cell.length_a   1.000
_cell.length_b   1.000
_cell.length_c   1.000
_cell.angle_alpha   90.00
_cell.angle_beta   90.00
_cell.angle_gamma   90.00
#
_symmetry.space_group_name_H-M   'P 1'
#
loop_
_entity.id
_entity.type
_entity.pdbx_description
1 polymer ?
#
loop_
_entity_poly.entity_id
_entity_poly.type
_entity_poly.pdbx_seq_one_letter_code
_entity_poly.pdbx_strand_id
1 'polypeptide(L)'
;MQKLLATLTIVSLITFAPITLAQKSGHKKSQEIFSQLSLSDAQKEQIKTIRQNSREEKKIYREERKAVKEAFKALMKAEIWDENAVNAAVTTQTIASKQLRLIEANAKHSVYQVLTDEQKAELDELIANRPERPSRLEKLNKKMQKLNLSDEQTTAITALISSHEAEVATYQADKAAAKAAQRALITAESFDQSAWSQLFDDNLETMIAAKVSSAKFKFDLKNILTKKQLKRLKKLMKKSKRGKKSE
;
A
#
# COMPACT_ATOMS: atom_id res chain seq x y z
N MET A 1 -32.66 38.19 6.59
CA MET A 1 -33.77 37.30 6.20
C MET A 1 -33.27 35.87 6.26
N GLN A 2 -33.88 35.08 7.13
CA GLN A 2 -33.70 33.62 7.24
C GLN A 2 -34.10 32.91 5.93
N LYS A 3 -33.51 31.73 5.70
CA LYS A 3 -34.00 30.49 5.04
C LYS A 3 -32.80 29.75 4.45
N LEU A 4 -32.57 28.45 4.58
CA LEU A 4 -33.25 27.33 5.24
C LEU A 4 -32.21 26.19 5.28
N LEU A 5 -32.03 25.57 6.43
CA LEU A 5 -31.30 24.30 6.59
C LEU A 5 -32.07 23.20 5.85
N ALA A 6 -31.45 22.60 4.83
CA ALA A 6 -31.95 21.37 4.22
C ALA A 6 -31.21 20.17 4.81
N THR A 7 -31.76 19.65 5.90
CA THR A 7 -31.44 18.33 6.44
C THR A 7 -31.84 17.26 5.41
N LEU A 8 -30.86 16.62 4.78
CA LEU A 8 -31.09 15.51 3.87
C LEU A 8 -31.17 14.21 4.68
N THR A 9 -32.35 13.88 5.19
CA THR A 9 -32.68 12.55 5.70
C THR A 9 -32.98 11.63 4.52
N ILE A 10 -32.03 10.78 4.13
CA ILE A 10 -32.31 9.65 3.24
C ILE A 10 -32.44 8.40 4.10
N VAL A 11 -33.69 8.09 4.44
CA VAL A 11 -34.11 6.73 4.76
C VAL A 11 -34.16 5.96 3.44
N SER A 12 -33.28 4.98 3.27
CA SER A 12 -33.42 3.96 2.23
C SER A 12 -33.16 2.59 2.85
N LEU A 13 -34.25 1.87 3.12
CA LEU A 13 -34.21 0.42 3.29
C LEU A 13 -33.77 -0.20 1.97
N ILE A 14 -32.55 -0.74 1.93
CA ILE A 14 -32.16 -1.72 0.92
C ILE A 14 -31.77 -2.99 1.65
N THR A 15 -32.62 -4.01 1.52
CA THR A 15 -32.33 -5.38 1.93
C THR A 15 -31.20 -5.93 1.05
N PHE A 16 -29.96 -5.90 1.55
CA PHE A 16 -28.84 -6.57 0.90
C PHE A 16 -28.72 -8.02 1.39
N ALA A 17 -28.97 -8.96 0.47
CA ALA A 17 -28.49 -10.34 0.61
C ALA A 17 -26.95 -10.38 0.67
N PRO A 18 -26.34 -11.33 1.41
CA PRO A 18 -24.90 -11.34 1.62
C PRO A 18 -24.15 -11.88 0.40
N ILE A 19 -23.45 -11.00 -0.34
CA ILE A 19 -22.42 -11.44 -1.28
C ILE A 19 -21.13 -11.72 -0.50
N THR A 20 -20.89 -13.00 -0.21
CA THR A 20 -19.62 -13.50 0.33
C THR A 20 -18.58 -13.60 -0.78
N LEU A 21 -17.78 -12.54 -0.98
CA LEU A 21 -16.56 -12.62 -1.79
C LEU A 21 -15.36 -12.04 -1.04
N ALA A 22 -14.64 -12.97 -0.41
CA ALA A 22 -13.38 -12.74 0.28
C ALA A 22 -12.23 -12.46 -0.69
N GLN A 23 -11.59 -11.28 -0.57
CA GLN A 23 -10.21 -11.08 -1.03
C GLN A 23 -9.45 -10.24 0.00
N LYS A 24 -8.94 -10.92 1.03
CA LYS A 24 -8.39 -10.33 2.27
C LYS A 24 -6.91 -10.67 2.38
N SER A 25 -6.02 -9.75 1.99
CA SER A 25 -4.60 -9.83 2.41
C SER A 25 -3.99 -8.50 2.83
N GLY A 26 -4.56 -7.36 2.40
CA GLY A 26 -4.28 -6.04 3.00
C GLY A 26 -5.20 -5.72 4.19
N HIS A 27 -6.44 -6.22 4.15
CA HIS A 27 -7.50 -5.92 5.13
C HIS A 27 -7.26 -6.43 6.56
N LYS A 28 -6.52 -7.53 6.78
CA LYS A 28 -6.37 -8.11 8.13
C LYS A 28 -5.70 -7.14 9.12
N LYS A 29 -4.72 -6.34 8.67
CA LYS A 29 -3.86 -5.56 9.57
C LYS A 29 -4.42 -4.22 10.01
N SER A 30 -5.22 -3.57 9.17
CA SER A 30 -5.98 -2.40 9.62
C SER A 30 -7.08 -2.87 10.57
N GLN A 31 -7.73 -3.99 10.26
CA GLN A 31 -8.71 -4.58 11.16
C GLN A 31 -8.14 -4.96 12.52
N GLU A 32 -6.89 -5.44 12.58
CA GLU A 32 -6.19 -5.80 13.83
C GLU A 32 -5.97 -4.60 14.77
N ILE A 33 -5.66 -3.42 14.23
CA ILE A 33 -5.53 -2.19 15.03
C ILE A 33 -6.93 -1.71 15.47
N PHE A 34 -7.89 -1.66 14.53
CA PHE A 34 -9.27 -1.25 14.85
C PHE A 34 -10.01 -2.24 15.76
N SER A 35 -9.54 -3.49 15.90
CA SER A 35 -10.09 -4.45 16.87
C SER A 35 -9.49 -4.30 18.26
N GLN A 36 -8.38 -3.57 18.39
CA GLN A 36 -7.82 -3.19 19.69
C GLN A 36 -8.56 -1.98 20.25
N LEU A 37 -9.04 -1.09 19.37
CA LEU A 37 -9.96 -0.03 19.75
C LEU A 37 -11.28 -0.66 20.21
N SER A 38 -11.74 -0.29 21.41
CA SER A 38 -13.02 -0.74 21.97
C SER A 38 -14.20 -0.07 21.26
N LEU A 39 -14.44 -0.43 20.00
CA LEU A 39 -15.48 0.15 19.15
C LEU A 39 -16.89 -0.31 19.56
N SER A 40 -17.84 0.63 19.61
CA SER A 40 -19.26 0.31 19.76
C SER A 40 -19.81 -0.37 18.49
N ASP A 41 -20.95 -1.06 18.62
CA ASP A 41 -21.56 -1.72 17.47
C ASP A 41 -22.04 -0.74 16.40
N ALA A 42 -22.50 0.44 16.82
CA ALA A 42 -22.83 1.54 15.91
C ALA A 42 -21.58 2.01 15.12
N GLN A 43 -20.44 2.21 15.79
CA GLN A 43 -19.18 2.58 15.13
C GLN A 43 -18.70 1.50 14.15
N LYS A 44 -18.81 0.22 14.52
CA LYS A 44 -18.44 -0.90 13.64
C LYS A 44 -19.26 -0.89 12.35
N GLU A 45 -20.57 -0.68 12.43
CA GLU A 45 -21.45 -0.67 11.25
C GLU A 45 -21.17 0.55 10.35
N GLN A 46 -20.93 1.74 10.94
CA GLN A 46 -20.51 2.92 10.19
C GLN A 46 -19.18 2.70 9.45
N ILE A 47 -18.16 2.19 10.15
CA ILE A 47 -16.85 1.88 9.56
C ILE A 47 -16.96 0.83 8.45
N LYS A 48 -17.82 -0.17 8.62
CA LYS A 48 -18.10 -1.17 7.60
C LYS A 48 -18.71 -0.54 6.35
N THR A 49 -19.69 0.35 6.52
CA THR A 49 -20.33 1.10 5.44
C THR A 49 -19.33 1.97 4.68
N ILE A 50 -18.51 2.77 5.39
CA ILE A 50 -17.45 3.59 4.77
C ILE A 50 -16.50 2.73 3.92
N ARG A 51 -16.08 1.57 4.46
CA ARG A 51 -15.18 0.66 3.74
C ARG A 51 -15.84 0.01 2.53
N GLN A 52 -17.14 -0.28 2.59
CA GLN A 52 -17.90 -0.80 1.45
C GLN A 52 -18.01 0.25 0.35
N ASN A 53 -18.40 1.48 0.69
CA ASN A 53 -18.52 2.58 -0.29
C ASN A 53 -17.18 2.86 -0.98
N SER A 54 -16.09 3.01 -0.21
CA SER A 54 -14.74 3.15 -0.76
C SER A 54 -14.35 1.97 -1.66
N ARG A 55 -14.79 0.75 -1.34
CA ARG A 55 -14.51 -0.42 -2.19
C ARG A 55 -15.28 -0.35 -3.50
N GLU A 56 -16.54 0.08 -3.48
CA GLU A 56 -17.38 0.26 -4.67
C GLU A 56 -16.83 1.37 -5.57
N GLU A 57 -16.49 2.53 -5.03
CA GLU A 57 -15.86 3.63 -5.77
C GLU A 57 -14.57 3.19 -6.46
N LYS A 58 -13.75 2.37 -5.80
CA LYS A 58 -12.50 1.84 -6.39
C LYS A 58 -12.70 0.77 -7.46
N LYS A 59 -13.91 0.25 -7.67
CA LYS A 59 -14.18 -0.77 -8.71
C LYS A 59 -14.09 -0.18 -10.11
N ILE A 60 -14.45 1.09 -10.32
CA ILE A 60 -14.44 1.70 -11.65
C ILE A 60 -13.03 1.71 -12.27
N TYR A 61 -12.00 1.87 -11.43
CA TYR A 61 -10.59 1.84 -11.84
C TYR A 61 -9.99 0.41 -11.94
N ARG A 62 -10.81 -0.66 -11.83
CA ARG A 62 -10.28 -2.03 -11.77
C ARG A 62 -9.57 -2.44 -13.06
N GLU A 63 -10.17 -2.18 -14.21
CA GLU A 63 -9.62 -2.61 -15.50
C GLU A 63 -8.38 -1.79 -15.86
N GLU A 64 -8.40 -0.47 -15.64
CA GLU A 64 -7.22 0.38 -15.82
C GLU A 64 -6.03 -0.11 -14.98
N ARG A 65 -6.24 -0.39 -13.68
CA ARG A 65 -5.19 -0.96 -12.83
C ARG A 65 -4.66 -2.30 -13.33
N LYS A 66 -5.54 -3.13 -13.87
CA LYS A 66 -5.18 -4.46 -14.39
C LYS A 66 -4.32 -4.30 -15.65
N ALA A 67 -4.71 -3.43 -16.56
CA ALA A 67 -3.96 -3.12 -17.77
C ALA A 67 -2.54 -2.61 -17.45
N VAL A 68 -2.44 -1.57 -16.62
CA VAL A 68 -1.16 -1.00 -16.18
C VAL A 68 -0.26 -2.04 -15.51
N LYS A 69 -0.84 -2.92 -14.68
CA LYS A 69 -0.09 -3.97 -14.00
C LYS A 69 0.45 -5.04 -14.97
N GLU A 70 -0.35 -5.45 -15.96
CA GLU A 70 0.11 -6.44 -16.93
C GLU A 70 1.16 -5.85 -17.88
N ALA A 71 1.02 -4.59 -18.28
CA ALA A 71 2.05 -3.87 -19.04
C ALA A 71 3.39 -3.83 -18.28
N PHE A 72 3.38 -3.39 -17.02
CA PHE A 72 4.58 -3.38 -16.19
C PHE A 72 5.17 -4.80 -15.99
N LYS A 73 4.33 -5.82 -15.85
CA LYS A 73 4.77 -7.21 -15.70
C LYS A 73 5.41 -7.77 -16.97
N ALA A 74 5.02 -7.30 -18.15
CA ALA A 74 5.67 -7.65 -19.41
C ALA A 74 7.10 -7.10 -19.43
N LEU A 75 7.29 -5.83 -19.06
CA LEU A 75 8.63 -5.21 -18.94
C LEU A 75 9.54 -5.99 -17.98
N MET A 76 9.03 -6.38 -16.81
CA MET A 76 9.82 -7.17 -15.84
C MET A 76 10.16 -8.59 -16.30
N LYS A 77 9.53 -9.09 -17.36
CA LYS A 77 9.82 -10.41 -17.95
C LYS A 77 10.82 -10.33 -19.09
N ALA A 78 11.05 -9.16 -19.67
CA ALA A 78 12.03 -8.94 -20.72
C ALA A 78 13.42 -9.45 -20.29
N GLU A 79 14.24 -9.75 -21.28
CA GLU A 79 15.62 -10.18 -21.09
C GLU A 79 16.54 -8.99 -20.82
N ILE A 80 16.26 -7.85 -21.45
CA ILE A 80 17.02 -6.61 -21.35
C ILE A 80 16.22 -5.59 -20.55
N TRP A 81 16.93 -4.80 -19.75
CA TRP A 81 16.34 -3.67 -19.03
C TRP A 81 16.13 -2.50 -19.97
N ASP A 82 14.87 -2.19 -20.28
CA ASP A 82 14.49 -0.96 -20.98
C ASP A 82 14.11 0.10 -19.96
N GLU A 83 15.06 0.98 -19.67
CA GLU A 83 14.90 2.03 -18.66
C GLU A 83 13.80 3.03 -19.03
N ASN A 84 13.72 3.42 -20.30
CA ASN A 84 12.74 4.39 -20.77
C ASN A 84 11.32 3.82 -20.68
N ALA A 85 11.12 2.58 -21.13
CA ALA A 85 9.82 1.92 -21.04
C ALA A 85 9.39 1.68 -19.59
N VAL A 86 10.31 1.33 -18.70
CA VAL A 86 10.01 1.18 -17.27
C VAL A 86 9.64 2.51 -16.63
N ASN A 87 10.39 3.57 -16.89
CA ASN A 87 10.08 4.92 -16.39
C ASN A 87 8.69 5.37 -16.86
N ALA A 88 8.37 5.22 -18.14
CA ALA A 88 7.05 5.56 -18.68
C ALA A 88 5.92 4.75 -18.03
N ALA A 89 6.10 3.43 -17.87
CA ALA A 89 5.11 2.56 -17.24
C ALA A 89 4.90 2.87 -15.76
N VAL A 90 5.98 3.16 -15.02
CA VAL A 90 5.91 3.54 -13.60
C VAL A 90 5.24 4.90 -13.43
N THR A 91 5.55 5.87 -14.30
CA THR A 91 4.93 7.19 -14.29
C THR A 91 3.42 7.08 -14.50
N THR A 92 3.01 6.40 -15.57
CA THR A 92 1.60 6.11 -15.88
C THR A 92 0.91 5.44 -14.69
N GLN A 93 1.53 4.40 -14.11
CA GLN A 93 0.98 3.73 -12.93
C GLN A 93 0.85 4.64 -11.72
N THR A 94 1.80 5.54 -11.53
CA THR A 94 1.81 6.42 -10.35
C THR A 94 0.68 7.43 -10.47
N ILE A 95 0.57 8.12 -11.61
CA ILE A 95 -0.48 9.10 -11.89
C ILE A 95 -1.87 8.45 -11.83
N ALA A 96 -2.07 7.30 -12.48
CA ALA A 96 -3.34 6.56 -12.42
C ALA A 96 -3.74 6.15 -10.99
N SER A 97 -2.78 6.08 -10.05
CA SER A 97 -3.05 5.77 -8.64
C SER A 97 -3.55 6.97 -7.82
N LYS A 98 -3.49 8.20 -8.34
CA LYS A 98 -3.84 9.44 -7.60
C LYS A 98 -5.27 9.40 -7.07
N GLN A 99 -6.25 9.15 -7.95
CA GLN A 99 -7.66 9.09 -7.57
C GLN A 99 -7.96 7.98 -6.55
N LEU A 100 -7.31 6.83 -6.72
CA LEU A 100 -7.46 5.72 -5.77
C LEU A 100 -6.91 6.04 -4.39
N ARG A 101 -5.77 6.75 -4.33
CA ARG A 101 -5.18 7.19 -3.07
C ARG A 101 -6.06 8.22 -2.38
N LEU A 102 -6.69 9.10 -3.14
CA LEU A 102 -7.64 10.07 -2.63
C LEU A 102 -8.88 9.38 -2.03
N ILE A 103 -9.50 8.44 -2.76
CA ILE A 103 -10.63 7.65 -2.24
C ILE A 103 -10.24 6.91 -0.95
N GLU A 104 -9.03 6.34 -0.89
CA GLU A 104 -8.53 5.67 0.31
C GLU A 104 -8.24 6.63 1.46
N ALA A 105 -7.80 7.84 1.17
CA ALA A 105 -7.53 8.86 2.17
C ALA A 105 -8.81 9.40 2.78
N ASN A 106 -9.79 9.74 1.95
CA ASN A 106 -11.10 10.16 2.39
C ASN A 106 -11.75 9.09 3.28
N ALA A 107 -11.75 7.83 2.83
CA ALA A 107 -12.27 6.74 3.65
C ALA A 107 -11.54 6.54 4.99
N LYS A 108 -10.22 6.79 5.05
CA LYS A 108 -9.47 6.74 6.31
C LYS A 108 -9.85 7.90 7.23
N HIS A 109 -10.00 9.10 6.67
CA HIS A 109 -10.46 10.27 7.41
C HIS A 109 -11.87 10.05 7.98
N SER A 110 -12.83 9.60 7.16
CA SER A 110 -14.18 9.31 7.65
C SER A 110 -14.19 8.26 8.75
N VAL A 111 -13.34 7.22 8.64
CA VAL A 111 -13.19 6.22 9.72
C VAL A 111 -12.60 6.85 10.99
N TYR A 112 -11.64 7.76 10.86
CA TYR A 112 -11.04 8.47 12.00
C TYR A 112 -12.06 9.36 12.71
N GLN A 113 -12.95 10.03 11.96
CA GLN A 113 -14.00 10.90 12.51
C GLN A 113 -15.14 10.13 13.23
N VAL A 114 -15.28 8.82 13.00
CA VAL A 114 -16.23 7.97 13.74
C VAL A 114 -15.74 7.64 15.16
N LEU A 115 -14.43 7.78 15.41
CA LEU A 115 -13.84 7.46 16.71
C LEU A 115 -14.12 8.57 17.73
N THR A 116 -14.23 8.18 19.01
CA THR A 116 -14.21 9.14 20.12
C THR A 116 -12.81 9.69 20.32
N ASP A 117 -12.67 10.77 21.08
CA ASP A 117 -11.37 11.39 21.31
C ASP A 117 -10.42 10.47 22.11
N GLU A 118 -10.96 9.67 23.03
CA GLU A 118 -10.19 8.64 23.74
C GLU A 118 -9.69 7.55 22.78
N GLN A 119 -10.54 7.11 21.85
CA GLN A 119 -10.16 6.09 20.86
C GLN A 119 -9.15 6.63 19.82
N LYS A 120 -9.20 7.93 19.51
CA LYS A 120 -8.19 8.59 18.65
C LYS A 120 -6.83 8.61 19.36
N ALA A 121 -6.80 8.95 20.65
CA ALA A 121 -5.59 8.92 21.45
C ALA A 121 -5.00 7.51 21.55
N GLU A 122 -5.83 6.50 21.80
CA GLU A 122 -5.42 5.08 21.83
C GLU A 122 -4.86 4.64 20.46
N LEU A 123 -5.52 5.02 19.35
CA LEU A 123 -5.05 4.70 18.01
C LEU A 123 -3.66 5.30 17.74
N ASP A 124 -3.42 6.52 18.21
CA ASP A 124 -2.16 7.21 18.03
C ASP A 124 -1.03 6.56 18.83
N GLU A 125 -1.32 6.12 20.06
CA GLU A 125 -0.40 5.33 20.88
C GLU A 125 -0.07 3.98 20.23
N LEU A 126 -1.07 3.24 19.74
CA LEU A 126 -0.87 1.97 19.04
C LEU A 126 -0.03 2.11 17.77
N ILE A 127 -0.14 3.25 17.08
CA ILE A 127 0.66 3.56 15.90
C ILE A 127 2.11 3.90 16.31
N ALA A 128 2.31 4.67 17.37
CA ALA A 128 3.62 5.04 17.89
C ALA A 128 4.39 3.82 18.43
N ASN A 129 3.71 2.97 19.19
CA ASN A 129 4.27 1.78 19.84
C ASN A 129 4.34 0.56 18.92
N ARG A 130 4.12 0.74 17.61
CA ARG A 130 4.12 -0.38 16.68
C ARG A 130 5.53 -0.94 16.55
N PRO A 131 5.77 -2.24 16.84
CA PRO A 131 7.10 -2.81 16.76
C PRO A 131 7.65 -2.68 15.34
N GLU A 132 8.93 -2.32 15.26
CA GLU A 132 9.62 -2.23 13.99
C GLU A 132 9.57 -3.60 13.30
N ARG A 133 9.13 -3.59 12.05
CA ARG A 133 9.00 -4.83 11.29
C ARG A 133 10.26 -5.02 10.47
N PRO A 134 10.76 -6.26 10.37
CA PRO A 134 11.98 -6.53 9.61
C PRO A 134 11.80 -6.02 8.19
N SER A 135 12.81 -5.33 7.67
CA SER A 135 12.70 -4.65 6.37
C SER A 135 12.41 -5.65 5.26
N ARG A 136 11.96 -5.18 4.08
CA ARG A 136 11.78 -6.08 2.94
C ARG A 136 13.11 -6.73 2.54
N LEU A 137 14.22 -6.02 2.72
CA LEU A 137 15.56 -6.47 2.41
C LEU A 137 16.02 -7.52 3.42
N GLU A 138 15.81 -7.30 4.72
CA GLU A 138 16.12 -8.30 5.75
C GLU A 138 15.31 -9.60 5.53
N LYS A 139 14.02 -9.48 5.21
CA LYS A 139 13.17 -10.63 4.85
C LYS A 139 13.64 -11.32 3.58
N LEU A 140 14.18 -10.57 2.62
CA LEU A 140 14.73 -11.13 1.39
C LEU A 140 16.03 -11.87 1.70
N ASN A 141 16.96 -11.26 2.45
CA ASN A 141 18.23 -11.85 2.86
C ASN A 141 18.03 -13.21 3.56
N LYS A 142 17.13 -13.28 4.55
CA LYS A 142 16.74 -14.55 5.21
C LYS A 142 16.21 -15.62 4.25
N LYS A 143 15.64 -15.23 3.11
CA LYS A 143 15.20 -16.16 2.06
C LYS A 143 16.33 -16.53 1.11
N MET A 144 17.22 -15.59 0.81
CA MET A 144 18.40 -15.82 -0.05
C MET A 144 19.33 -16.88 0.56
N GLN A 145 19.54 -16.82 1.88
CA GLN A 145 20.26 -17.85 2.63
C GLN A 145 19.67 -19.27 2.46
N LYS A 146 18.40 -19.40 2.04
CA LYS A 146 17.73 -20.69 1.82
C LYS A 146 17.76 -21.16 0.36
N LEU A 147 18.50 -20.49 -0.53
CA LEU A 147 18.53 -20.79 -1.97
C LEU A 147 19.76 -21.57 -2.42
N ASN A 148 20.73 -21.86 -1.56
CA ASN A 148 22.01 -22.49 -1.91
C ASN A 148 22.67 -21.70 -3.07
N LEU A 149 23.07 -20.46 -2.77
CA LEU A 149 23.74 -19.59 -3.74
C LEU A 149 25.21 -20.01 -3.87
N SER A 150 25.80 -19.79 -5.05
CA SER A 150 27.26 -19.83 -5.17
C SER A 150 27.90 -18.61 -4.50
N ASP A 151 29.21 -18.65 -4.29
CA ASP A 151 29.95 -17.51 -3.73
C ASP A 151 29.84 -16.29 -4.64
N GLU A 152 29.98 -16.46 -5.96
CA GLU A 152 29.76 -15.41 -6.95
C GLU A 152 28.37 -14.78 -6.86
N GLN A 153 27.31 -15.61 -6.75
CA GLN A 153 25.94 -15.12 -6.59
C GLN A 153 25.75 -14.37 -5.26
N THR A 154 26.39 -14.85 -4.19
CA THR A 154 26.31 -14.22 -2.87
C THR A 154 26.96 -12.83 -2.89
N THR A 155 28.13 -12.71 -3.50
CA THR A 155 28.83 -11.44 -3.70
C THR A 155 28.00 -10.48 -4.55
N ALA A 156 27.50 -10.92 -5.70
CA ALA A 156 26.70 -10.08 -6.59
C ALA A 156 25.40 -9.58 -5.93
N ILE A 157 24.72 -10.43 -5.17
CA ILE A 157 23.47 -10.06 -4.48
C ILE A 157 23.73 -9.12 -3.31
N THR A 158 24.83 -9.31 -2.58
CA THR A 158 25.21 -8.42 -1.49
C THR A 158 25.50 -7.02 -2.03
N ALA A 159 26.31 -6.91 -3.09
CA ALA A 159 26.58 -5.63 -3.75
C ALA A 159 25.30 -4.95 -4.27
N LEU A 160 24.39 -5.72 -4.87
CA LEU A 160 23.08 -5.22 -5.33
C LEU A 160 22.21 -4.71 -4.18
N ILE A 161 22.19 -5.40 -3.04
CA ILE A 161 21.46 -4.95 -1.84
C ILE A 161 22.06 -3.64 -1.32
N SER A 162 23.38 -3.56 -1.15
CA SER A 162 24.05 -2.35 -0.66
C SER A 162 23.83 -1.14 -1.56
N SER A 163 23.92 -1.32 -2.88
CA SER A 163 23.61 -0.26 -3.85
C SER A 163 22.16 0.21 -3.73
N HIS A 164 21.21 -0.70 -3.61
CA HIS A 164 19.80 -0.34 -3.44
C HIS A 164 19.51 0.32 -2.08
N GLU A 165 20.20 -0.07 -1.01
CA GLU A 165 20.09 0.58 0.29
C GLU A 165 20.59 2.03 0.25
N ALA A 166 21.73 2.28 -0.41
CA ALA A 166 22.24 3.62 -0.63
C ALA A 166 21.24 4.49 -1.42
N GLU A 167 20.64 3.94 -2.47
CA GLU A 167 19.61 4.63 -3.25
C GLU A 167 18.35 4.89 -2.41
N VAL A 168 17.91 3.94 -1.59
CA VAL A 168 16.76 4.12 -0.68
C VAL A 168 17.01 5.23 0.34
N ALA A 169 18.24 5.37 0.84
CA ALA A 169 18.60 6.39 1.80
C ALA A 169 18.38 7.81 1.24
N THR A 170 18.58 8.02 -0.06
CA THR A 170 18.41 9.34 -0.72
C THR A 170 17.02 9.94 -0.59
N TYR A 171 15.98 9.10 -0.53
CA TYR A 171 14.58 9.53 -0.47
C TYR A 171 13.84 9.07 0.79
N GLN A 172 14.56 8.55 1.79
CA GLN A 172 13.94 8.03 3.02
C GLN A 172 13.30 9.17 3.84
N ALA A 173 13.98 10.31 3.93
CA ALA A 173 13.50 11.50 4.63
C ALA A 173 12.22 12.03 3.99
N ASP A 174 12.21 12.23 2.67
CA ASP A 174 11.03 12.69 1.92
C ASP A 174 9.83 11.76 2.11
N LYS A 175 10.07 10.44 2.07
CA LYS A 175 9.00 9.46 2.35
C LYS A 175 8.45 9.55 3.76
N ALA A 176 9.31 9.81 4.75
CA ALA A 176 8.89 9.99 6.13
C ALA A 176 8.06 11.27 6.28
N ALA A 177 8.53 12.37 5.70
CA ALA A 177 7.83 13.66 5.68
C ALA A 177 6.46 13.56 4.98
N ALA A 178 6.41 12.98 3.79
CA ALA A 178 5.16 12.76 3.05
C ALA A 178 4.17 11.88 3.83
N LYS A 179 4.65 10.84 4.52
CA LYS A 179 3.80 10.00 5.37
C LYS A 179 3.26 10.75 6.58
N ALA A 180 4.07 11.63 7.19
CA ALA A 180 3.63 12.49 8.29
C ALA A 180 2.57 13.50 7.82
N ALA A 181 2.80 14.18 6.69
CA ALA A 181 1.83 15.10 6.09
C ALA A 181 0.51 14.39 5.71
N GLN A 182 0.57 13.18 5.13
CA GLN A 182 -0.63 12.37 4.88
C GLN A 182 -1.40 12.06 6.16
N ARG A 183 -0.69 11.75 7.25
CA ARG A 183 -1.34 11.47 8.54
C ARG A 183 -2.02 12.72 9.08
N ALA A 184 -1.33 13.87 9.07
CA ALA A 184 -1.90 15.14 9.50
C ALA A 184 -3.19 15.49 8.75
N LEU A 185 -3.22 15.32 7.42
CA LEU A 185 -4.43 15.53 6.61
C LEU A 185 -5.56 14.55 6.94
N ILE A 186 -5.24 13.29 7.23
CA ILE A 186 -6.25 12.27 7.57
C ILE A 186 -6.86 12.54 8.94
N THR A 187 -6.06 13.00 9.91
CA THR A 187 -6.49 13.23 11.30
C THR A 187 -7.00 14.63 11.57
N ALA A 188 -6.92 15.54 10.59
CA ALA A 188 -7.49 16.88 10.67
C ALA A 188 -9.00 16.84 10.90
N GLU A 189 -9.54 17.93 11.45
CA GLU A 189 -10.99 18.10 11.68
C GLU A 189 -11.80 17.99 10.38
N SER A 190 -11.28 18.57 9.29
CA SER A 190 -11.85 18.47 7.94
C SER A 190 -10.82 17.93 6.96
N PHE A 191 -11.29 17.18 5.96
CA PHE A 191 -10.41 16.60 4.94
C PHE A 191 -10.17 17.58 3.80
N ASP A 192 -8.96 18.13 3.73
CA ASP A 192 -8.53 18.96 2.61
C ASP A 192 -8.08 18.09 1.42
N GLN A 193 -9.01 17.87 0.49
CA GLN A 193 -8.77 17.12 -0.75
C GLN A 193 -7.77 17.83 -1.69
N SER A 194 -7.70 19.16 -1.65
CA SER A 194 -6.77 19.93 -2.48
C SER A 194 -5.35 19.74 -1.96
N ALA A 195 -5.13 19.95 -0.66
CA ALA A 195 -3.83 19.71 -0.02
C ALA A 195 -3.37 18.25 -0.15
N TRP A 196 -4.29 17.28 -0.06
CA TRP A 196 -3.96 15.87 -0.32
C TRP A 196 -3.46 15.64 -1.75
N SER A 197 -4.12 16.28 -2.73
CA SER A 197 -3.76 16.16 -4.14
C SER A 197 -2.44 16.86 -4.45
N GLN A 198 -2.19 18.02 -3.85
CA GLN A 198 -0.93 18.76 -3.97
C GLN A 198 0.22 17.96 -3.37
N LEU A 199 0.05 17.41 -2.15
CA LEU A 199 1.06 16.55 -1.51
C LEU A 199 1.43 15.34 -2.38
N PHE A 200 0.48 14.79 -3.13
CA PHE A 200 0.77 13.73 -4.09
C PHE A 200 1.64 14.23 -5.25
N ASP A 201 1.34 15.40 -5.81
CA ASP A 201 2.06 15.98 -6.94
C ASP A 201 3.48 16.39 -6.54
N ASP A 202 3.65 17.04 -5.38
CA ASP A 202 4.95 17.44 -4.82
C ASP A 202 5.88 16.24 -4.59
N ASN A 203 5.31 15.04 -4.34
CA ASN A 203 6.07 13.82 -4.08
C ASN A 203 6.07 12.85 -5.27
N LEU A 204 5.55 13.25 -6.42
CA LEU A 204 5.34 12.38 -7.58
C LEU A 204 6.68 11.83 -8.10
N GLU A 205 7.67 12.70 -8.28
CA GLU A 205 8.99 12.33 -8.81
C GLU A 205 9.71 11.36 -7.88
N THR A 206 9.78 11.66 -6.58
CA THR A 206 10.36 10.77 -5.57
C THR A 206 9.66 9.41 -5.53
N MET A 207 8.34 9.38 -5.72
CA MET A 207 7.59 8.13 -5.82
C MET A 207 7.90 7.34 -7.10
N ILE A 208 8.12 8.01 -8.23
CA ILE A 208 8.52 7.38 -9.50
C ILE A 208 9.93 6.82 -9.36
N ALA A 209 10.90 7.63 -8.95
CA ALA A 209 12.30 7.22 -8.75
C ALA A 209 12.39 5.98 -7.85
N ALA A 210 11.73 6.01 -6.69
CA ALA A 210 11.75 4.88 -5.78
C ALA A 210 11.10 3.59 -6.34
N LYS A 211 10.09 3.73 -7.21
CA LYS A 211 9.44 2.58 -7.86
C LYS A 211 10.31 2.01 -8.97
N VAL A 212 11.00 2.85 -9.75
CA VAL A 212 11.94 2.45 -10.80
C VAL A 212 13.14 1.74 -10.17
N SER A 213 13.76 2.35 -9.16
CA SER A 213 14.78 1.73 -8.29
C SER A 213 14.35 0.34 -7.80
N SER A 214 13.16 0.25 -7.20
CA SER A 214 12.58 -1.01 -6.72
C SER A 214 12.27 -2.00 -7.85
N ALA A 215 12.12 -1.56 -9.09
CA ALA A 215 11.91 -2.41 -10.25
C ALA A 215 13.25 -2.94 -10.75
N LYS A 216 14.24 -2.07 -10.91
CA LYS A 216 15.62 -2.40 -11.30
C LYS A 216 16.23 -3.43 -10.36
N PHE A 217 16.16 -3.19 -9.05
CA PHE A 217 16.61 -4.14 -8.04
C PHE A 217 16.00 -5.55 -8.23
N LYS A 218 14.70 -5.64 -8.53
CA LYS A 218 14.04 -6.95 -8.75
C LYS A 218 14.45 -7.59 -10.07
N PHE A 219 14.71 -6.78 -11.09
CA PHE A 219 15.16 -7.24 -12.40
C PHE A 219 16.56 -7.84 -12.29
N ASP A 220 17.50 -7.10 -11.69
CA ASP A 220 18.88 -7.55 -11.50
C ASP A 220 18.96 -8.78 -10.62
N LEU A 221 18.22 -8.80 -9.49
CA LEU A 221 18.14 -9.96 -8.62
C LEU A 221 17.62 -11.20 -9.35
N LYS A 222 16.67 -11.03 -10.28
CA LYS A 222 16.16 -12.14 -11.08
C LYS A 222 17.24 -12.69 -12.02
N ASN A 223 18.09 -11.84 -12.57
CA ASN A 223 19.13 -12.22 -13.52
C ASN A 223 20.34 -12.88 -12.84
N ILE A 224 20.62 -12.59 -11.57
CA ILE A 224 21.66 -13.29 -10.80
C ILE A 224 21.24 -14.75 -10.48
N LEU A 225 19.93 -15.00 -10.34
CA LEU A 225 19.41 -16.29 -9.90
C LEU A 225 19.09 -17.25 -11.05
N THR A 226 19.42 -18.52 -10.86
CA THR A 226 19.03 -19.57 -11.80
C THR A 226 17.51 -19.78 -11.83
N LYS A 227 16.99 -20.36 -12.92
CA LYS A 227 15.56 -20.75 -13.04
C LYS A 227 15.10 -21.62 -11.86
N LYS A 228 15.94 -22.54 -11.38
CA LYS A 228 15.67 -23.42 -10.22
C LYS A 228 15.57 -22.62 -8.92
N GLN A 229 16.52 -21.73 -8.67
CA GLN A 229 16.52 -20.84 -7.50
C GLN A 229 15.33 -19.88 -7.52
N LEU A 230 14.97 -19.30 -8.67
CA LEU A 230 13.77 -18.46 -8.82
C LEU A 230 12.48 -19.23 -8.51
N LYS A 231 12.35 -20.47 -8.96
CA LYS A 231 11.19 -21.33 -8.64
C LYS A 231 11.12 -21.61 -7.15
N ARG A 232 12.25 -21.88 -6.50
CA ARG A 232 12.35 -22.08 -5.04
C ARG A 232 12.01 -20.80 -4.27
N LEU A 233 12.54 -19.64 -4.66
CA LEU A 233 12.23 -18.34 -4.08
C LEU A 233 10.72 -18.04 -4.16
N LYS A 234 10.11 -18.25 -5.34
CA LYS A 234 8.66 -18.11 -5.52
C LYS A 234 7.87 -19.04 -4.59
N LYS A 235 8.30 -20.29 -4.40
CA LYS A 235 7.67 -21.23 -3.45
C LYS A 235 7.79 -20.72 -1.99
N LEU A 236 8.97 -20.27 -1.57
CA LEU A 236 9.19 -19.69 -0.24
C LEU A 236 8.31 -18.45 0.01
N MET A 237 8.19 -17.58 -1.01
CA MET A 237 7.30 -16.42 -0.96
C MET A 237 5.82 -16.78 -0.89
N LYS A 238 5.39 -17.87 -1.55
CA LYS A 238 4.01 -18.37 -1.46
C LYS A 238 3.73 -19.02 -0.10
N LYS A 239 4.65 -19.84 0.44
CA LYS A 239 4.50 -20.48 1.76
C LYS A 239 4.37 -19.44 2.88
N SER A 240 5.18 -18.38 2.86
CA SER A 240 5.06 -17.29 3.86
C SER A 240 3.75 -16.51 3.77
N LYS A 241 3.06 -16.53 2.62
CA LYS A 241 1.73 -15.92 2.47
C LYS A 241 0.61 -16.83 2.96
N ARG A 242 0.77 -18.15 2.86
CA ARG A 242 -0.20 -19.15 3.34
C ARG A 242 -0.15 -19.33 4.86
N GLY A 243 1.03 -19.36 5.47
CA GLY A 243 1.14 -19.44 6.94
C GLY A 243 0.46 -18.28 7.67
N LYS A 244 0.39 -17.09 7.07
CA LYS A 244 -0.35 -15.92 7.61
C LYS A 244 -1.87 -15.97 7.40
N LYS A 245 -2.39 -17.01 6.73
CA LYS A 245 -3.83 -17.20 6.51
C LYS A 245 -4.44 -18.26 7.44
N SER A 246 -3.62 -19.10 8.06
CA SER A 246 -4.01 -20.20 8.95
C SER A 246 -3.93 -19.85 10.44
N GLU A 247 -3.62 -18.60 10.76
CA GLU A 247 -3.80 -17.95 12.06
C GLU A 247 -4.82 -16.81 11.87
#